data_AF-A0AA88F3E4-F1
#
_entry.id   AF-A0AA88F3E4-F1
#
_cell.length_a   1.000
_cell.length_b   1.000
_cell.length_c   1.000
_cell.angle_alpha   90.00
_cell.angle_beta   90.00
_cell.angle_gamma   90.00
#
_symmetry.space_group_name_H-M   'P 1'
#
loop_
_entity.id
_entity.type
_entity.pdbx_description
1 polymer ?
#
loop_
_entity_poly.entity_id
_entity_poly.type
_entity_poly.pdbx_seq_one_letter_code
_entity_poly.pdbx_strand_id
1 'polypeptide(L)'
;MNDEKSAASFMAMVEQMQQASSQALTATGAAILLAIHLEIATDSRSIANRLGLAHALVLREITALSPRFLRVARRDARTQRSFLEATAEGQALAASSSRI
;
A
#
# COMPACT_ATOMS: atom_id res chain seq x y z
N MET A 1 21.63 6.19 8.34
CA MET A 1 21.14 7.57 8.55
C MET A 1 20.15 8.02 7.47
N ASN A 2 20.39 7.77 6.18
CA ASN A 2 19.43 8.15 5.12
C ASN A 2 18.16 7.27 5.14
N ASP A 3 18.32 5.96 5.31
CA ASP A 3 17.20 4.99 5.26
C ASP A 3 16.23 5.13 6.44
N GLU A 4 16.76 5.45 7.63
CA GLU A 4 15.94 5.67 8.83
C GLU A 4 15.09 6.94 8.69
N LYS A 5 15.65 8.00 8.11
CA LYS A 5 14.91 9.21 7.75
C LYS A 5 13.84 8.91 6.70
N SER A 6 14.15 8.09 5.70
CA SER A 6 13.17 7.64 4.70
C SER A 6 12.05 6.79 5.32
N ALA A 7 12.36 5.92 6.27
CA ALA A 7 11.38 5.10 6.98
C ALA A 7 10.47 5.96 7.88
N ALA A 8 11.04 6.93 8.62
CA ALA A 8 10.28 7.87 9.42
C ALA A 8 9.34 8.72 8.56
N SER A 9 9.82 9.25 7.42
CA SER A 9 8.98 9.96 6.46
C SER A 9 7.86 9.07 5.91
N PHE A 10 8.15 7.81 5.59
CA PHE A 10 7.12 6.86 5.14
C PHE A 10 6.05 6.64 6.21
N MET A 11 6.44 6.43 7.46
CA MET A 11 5.48 6.26 8.57
C MET A 11 4.64 7.52 8.82
N ALA A 12 5.22 8.71 8.68
CA ALA A 12 4.46 9.96 8.76
C ALA A 12 3.40 10.05 7.66
N MET A 13 3.70 9.61 6.43
CA MET A 13 2.72 9.54 5.34
C MET A 13 1.63 8.50 5.63
N VAL A 14 1.97 7.36 6.23
CA VAL A 14 1.00 6.32 6.65
C VAL A 14 0.00 6.91 7.65
N GLU A 15 0.49 7.59 8.69
CA GLU A 15 -0.36 8.22 9.69
C GLU A 15 -1.28 9.30 9.09
N GLN A 16 -0.74 10.15 8.20
CA GLN A 16 -1.54 11.17 7.51
C GLN A 16 -2.63 10.54 6.64
N MET A 17 -2.33 9.46 5.93
CA MET A 17 -3.32 8.75 5.13
C MET A 17 -4.45 8.16 5.98
N GLN A 18 -4.12 7.61 7.15
CA GLN A 18 -5.14 7.10 8.07
C GLN A 18 -6.06 8.21 8.58
N GLN A 19 -5.54 9.42 8.79
CA GLN A 19 -6.30 10.60 9.21
C GLN A 19 -7.14 11.20 8.07
N ALA A 20 -6.62 11.19 6.84
CA ALA A 20 -7.28 11.77 5.67
C ALA A 20 -8.40 10.87 5.10
N SER A 21 -8.37 9.57 5.39
CA SER A 21 -9.37 8.63 4.88
C SER A 21 -10.71 8.81 5.57
N SER A 22 -11.78 8.89 4.77
CA SER A 22 -13.17 8.96 5.25
C SER A 22 -13.64 7.67 5.96
N GLN A 23 -12.95 6.55 5.72
CA GLN A 23 -13.17 5.27 6.39
C GLN A 23 -11.91 4.86 7.15
N ALA A 24 -12.07 4.18 8.29
CA ALA A 24 -10.94 3.66 9.05
C ALA A 24 -10.05 2.75 8.18
N LEU A 25 -8.85 3.24 7.85
CA LEU A 25 -7.79 2.46 7.24
C LEU A 25 -6.87 1.90 8.32
N THR A 26 -6.51 0.63 8.19
CA THR A 26 -5.43 0.05 8.98
C THR A 26 -4.10 0.68 8.57
N ALA A 27 -3.13 0.73 9.49
CA ALA A 27 -1.79 1.22 9.16
C ALA A 27 -1.14 0.37 8.05
N THR A 28 -1.40 -0.94 8.05
CA THR A 28 -0.92 -1.86 7.00
C THR A 28 -1.58 -1.57 5.65
N GLY A 29 -2.90 -1.34 5.61
CA GLY A 29 -3.60 -0.99 4.38
C GLY A 29 -3.11 0.33 3.79
N ALA A 30 -2.92 1.34 4.63
CA ALA A 30 -2.33 2.62 4.23
C ALA A 30 -0.89 2.46 3.70
N ALA A 31 -0.05 1.68 4.39
CA ALA A 31 1.31 1.39 3.95
C ALA A 31 1.35 0.64 2.61
N ILE A 32 0.43 -0.30 2.37
CA ILE A 32 0.32 -1.02 1.09
C ILE A 32 -0.03 -0.05 -0.05
N LEU A 33 -1.01 0.83 0.17
CA LEU A 33 -1.42 1.81 -0.84
C LEU A 33 -0.29 2.79 -1.16
N LEU A 34 0.42 3.29 -0.15
CA LEU A 34 1.61 4.14 -0.32
C LEU A 34 2.74 3.42 -1.03
N ALA A 35 3.02 2.15 -0.72
CA ALA A 35 4.08 1.38 -1.38
C ALA A 35 3.82 1.23 -2.88
N ILE A 36 2.55 1.12 -3.29
CA ILE A 36 2.15 1.08 -4.70
C ILE A 36 2.26 2.47 -5.33
N HIS A 37 1.75 3.50 -4.65
CA HIS A 37 1.78 4.89 -5.14
C HIS A 37 3.20 5.43 -5.34
N LEU A 38 4.12 5.11 -4.43
CA LEU A 38 5.53 5.51 -4.46
C LEU A 38 6.40 4.56 -5.30
N GLU A 39 5.79 3.61 -6.03
CA GLU A 39 6.46 2.61 -6.87
C GLU A 39 7.52 1.76 -6.12
N ILE A 40 7.39 1.62 -4.80
CA ILE A 40 8.26 0.79 -3.95
C ILE A 40 8.02 -0.70 -4.22
N ALA A 41 6.76 -1.08 -4.47
CA ALA A 41 6.36 -2.43 -4.84
C ALA A 41 5.00 -2.45 -5.57
N THR A 42 4.87 -3.30 -6.58
CA THR A 42 3.67 -3.39 -7.44
C THR A 42 2.94 -4.74 -7.34
N ASP A 43 3.47 -5.69 -6.57
CA ASP A 43 2.85 -7.00 -6.37
C ASP A 43 2.85 -7.46 -4.91
N SER A 44 1.87 -8.28 -4.56
CA SER A 44 1.62 -8.77 -3.19
C SER A 44 2.84 -9.38 -2.49
N ARG A 45 3.77 -10.00 -3.22
CA ARG A 45 4.96 -10.63 -2.61
C ARG A 45 6.08 -9.63 -2.41
N SER A 46 6.28 -8.74 -3.37
CA SER A 46 7.23 -7.63 -3.23
C SER A 46 6.85 -6.71 -2.08
N ILE A 47 5.55 -6.42 -1.92
CA ILE A 47 5.01 -5.65 -0.79
C ILE A 47 5.30 -6.35 0.55
N ALA A 48 5.00 -7.66 0.65
CA ALA A 48 5.28 -8.44 1.85
C ALA A 48 6.78 -8.38 2.23
N ASN A 49 7.67 -8.53 1.25
CA ASN A 49 9.11 -8.47 1.48
C ASN A 49 9.57 -7.07 1.89
N ARG A 50 9.08 -6.01 1.24
CA ARG A 50 9.48 -4.61 1.51
C ARG A 50 9.01 -4.12 2.87
N LEU A 51 7.81 -4.54 3.29
CA LEU A 51 7.23 -4.14 4.58
C LEU A 51 7.59 -5.11 5.72
N GLY A 52 8.31 -6.20 5.44
CA GLY A 52 8.64 -7.21 6.45
C GLY A 52 7.42 -7.95 7.00
N LEU A 53 6.38 -8.14 6.19
CA LEU A 53 5.09 -8.70 6.60
C LEU A 53 4.88 -10.12 6.07
N ALA A 54 4.06 -10.89 6.78
CA ALA A 54 3.56 -12.15 6.26
C ALA A 54 2.69 -11.92 5.01
N HIS A 55 2.92 -12.71 3.96
CA HIS A 55 2.19 -12.57 2.69
C HIS A 55 0.67 -12.70 2.85
N ALA A 56 0.21 -13.57 3.76
CA ALA A 56 -1.23 -13.71 4.05
C ALA A 56 -1.87 -12.44 4.62
N LEU A 57 -1.14 -11.67 5.45
CA LEU A 57 -1.62 -10.38 5.95
C LEU A 57 -1.75 -9.36 4.82
N VAL A 58 -0.76 -9.34 3.91
CA VAL A 58 -0.82 -8.48 2.72
C VAL A 58 -2.02 -8.84 1.84
N LEU A 59 -2.30 -10.13 1.61
CA LEU A 59 -3.47 -10.55 0.84
C LEU A 59 -4.80 -10.17 1.51
N ARG A 60 -4.88 -10.25 2.85
CA ARG A 60 -6.04 -9.78 3.61
C ARG A 60 -6.30 -8.28 3.38
N GLU A 61 -5.27 -7.46 3.51
CA GLU A 61 -5.41 -6.01 3.32
C GLU A 61 -5.71 -5.64 1.86
N ILE A 62 -5.10 -6.32 0.88
CA ILE A 62 -5.45 -6.16 -0.54
C ILE A 62 -6.94 -6.44 -0.76
N THR A 63 -7.48 -7.47 -0.12
CA THR A 63 -8.91 -7.82 -0.21
C THR A 63 -9.79 -6.73 0.40
N ALA A 64 -9.35 -6.10 1.50
CA ALA A 64 -10.09 -5.00 2.13
C ALA A 64 -10.03 -3.68 1.33
N LEU A 65 -8.91 -3.41 0.66
CA LEU A 65 -8.71 -2.20 -0.15
C LEU A 65 -9.34 -2.30 -1.55
N SER A 66 -9.46 -3.51 -2.09
CA SER A 66 -10.05 -3.77 -3.40
C SER A 66 -11.58 -3.90 -3.32
N PRO A 67 -12.34 -3.37 -4.30
CA PRO A 67 -11.89 -2.69 -5.51
C PRO A 67 -11.72 -1.18 -5.37
N ARG A 68 -12.02 -0.61 -4.19
CA ARG A 68 -12.18 0.83 -4.01
C ARG A 68 -10.89 1.61 -4.21
N PHE A 69 -9.84 1.25 -3.48
CA PHE A 69 -8.54 1.94 -3.52
C PHE A 69 -7.50 1.21 -4.37
N LEU A 70 -7.65 -0.11 -4.53
CA LEU A 70 -6.77 -0.95 -5.34
C LEU A 70 -7.59 -1.81 -6.32
N ARG A 71 -7.00 -2.13 -7.47
CA ARG A 71 -7.46 -3.19 -8.37
C ARG A 71 -6.37 -4.25 -8.56
N VAL A 72 -6.77 -5.51 -8.65
CA VAL A 72 -5.89 -6.61 -9.05
C VAL A 72 -5.84 -6.66 -10.58
N ALA A 73 -4.75 -6.15 -11.16
CA ALA A 73 -4.58 -6.11 -12.61
C ALA A 73 -4.30 -7.49 -13.21
N ARG A 74 -3.51 -8.31 -12.50
CA ARG A 74 -3.16 -9.67 -12.92
C ARG A 74 -2.88 -10.55 -11.71
N ARG A 75 -3.15 -11.85 -11.84
CA ARG A 75 -2.60 -12.88 -10.95
C ARG A 75 -1.68 -13.82 -11.71
N ASP A 76 -0.53 -14.10 -11.13
CA ASP A 76 0.39 -15.11 -11.66
C ASP A 76 -0.05 -16.51 -11.19
N ALA A 77 -0.42 -17.38 -12.12
CA ALA A 77 -0.99 -18.69 -11.79
C ALA A 77 -0.01 -19.68 -11.14
N ARG A 78 1.31 -19.47 -11.29
CA ARG A 78 2.33 -20.35 -10.71
C ARG A 78 2.71 -19.91 -9.30
N THR A 79 2.83 -18.61 -9.09
CA THR A 79 3.35 -18.03 -7.84
C THR A 79 2.28 -17.41 -6.96
N GLN A 80 1.04 -17.34 -7.44
CA GLN A 80 -0.11 -16.71 -6.79
C GLN A 80 0.12 -15.22 -6.45
N ARG A 81 1.09 -14.57 -7.10
CA ARG A 81 1.33 -13.12 -6.94
C ARG A 81 0.18 -12.34 -7.57
N SER A 82 -0.41 -11.43 -6.80
CA SER A 82 -1.34 -10.42 -7.32
C SER A 82 -0.58 -9.14 -7.65
N PHE A 83 -0.64 -8.73 -8.91
CA PHE A 83 -0.15 -7.43 -9.39
C PHE A 83 -1.26 -6.41 -9.24
N LEU A 84 -0.91 -5.26 -8.68
CA LEU A 84 -1.86 -4.29 -8.15
C LEU A 84 -1.67 -2.94 -8.82
N GLU A 85 -2.77 -2.24 -9.00
CA GLU A 85 -2.78 -0.85 -9.43
C GLU A 85 -3.71 -0.07 -8.50
N ALA A 86 -3.30 1.13 -8.09
CA ALA A 86 -4.19 2.00 -7.34
C ALA A 86 -5.25 2.60 -8.26
N THR A 87 -6.49 2.65 -7.76
CA THR A 87 -7.59 3.31 -8.46
C THR A 87 -7.42 4.83 -8.43
N ALA A 88 -8.25 5.57 -9.15
CA ALA A 88 -8.25 7.03 -9.07
C ALA A 88 -8.45 7.54 -7.63
N GLU A 89 -9.35 6.89 -6.86
CA GLU A 89 -9.57 7.24 -5.45
C GLU A 89 -8.35 6.89 -4.58
N GLY A 90 -7.74 5.72 -4.78
CA GLY A 90 -6.53 5.32 -4.07
C GLY A 90 -5.34 6.24 -4.35
N GLN A 91 -5.17 6.65 -5.61
CA GLN A 91 -4.14 7.61 -6.02
C GLN A 91 -4.37 8.98 -5.38
N ALA A 92 -5.62 9.48 -5.38
CA ALA A 92 -5.96 10.76 -4.77
C ALA A 92 -5.67 10.78 -3.26
N LEU A 93 -6.04 9.70 -2.55
CA LEU A 93 -5.78 9.55 -1.12
C LEU A 93 -4.28 9.43 -0.80
N ALA A 94 -3.52 8.71 -1.63
CA ALA A 94 -2.07 8.62 -1.48
C ALA A 94 -1.38 9.96 -1.74
N ALA A 95 -1.77 10.66 -2.81
CA ALA A 95 -1.20 11.95 -3.17
C ALA A 95 -1.56 13.09 -2.19
N SER A 96 -2.67 13.02 -1.47
CA SER A 96 -2.96 13.98 -0.39
C SER A 96 -2.07 13.77 0.83
N SER A 97 -1.55 12.56 1.02
CA SER A 97 -0.79 12.14 2.21
C SER A 97 0.73 12.19 2.00
N SER A 98 1.21 12.30 0.76
CA SER A 98 2.63 12.31 0.39
C SER A 98 3.21 13.72 0.14
N ARG A 99 2.41 14.79 0.26
CA ARG A 99 2.78 16.19 -0.01
C ARG A 99 3.57 16.88 1.12
N ILE A 100 4.40 16.14 1.85
CA ILE A 100 5.18 16.64 2.99
C ILE A 100 6.55 17.14 2.54
#